data_AF-A0A6M1UEF9-F1
#
_entry.id   AF-A0A6M1UEF9-F1
#
_cell.length_a   1.000
_cell.length_b   1.000
_cell.length_c   1.000
_cell.angle_alpha   90.00
_cell.angle_beta   90.00
_cell.angle_gamma   90.00
#
_symmetry.space_group_name_H-M   'P 1'
#
loop_
_entity.id
_entity.type
_entity.pdbx_description
1 polymer ?
#
loop_
_entity_poly.entity_id
_entity_poly.type
_entity_poly.pdbx_seq_one_letter_code
_entity_poly.pdbx_strand_id
1 'polypeptide(L)'
;MRTELAALTKSLEALLEHRAALRKDYVDRDKELGRDIKEILARIRELEEMTAGDAADNEETAGTEGDRKPQPAPADERKSRAKYDYQAEVLPLVIELLQENGKMRGADIMRVLKERHNMIFSNPTIAMNKIMALSPRIQKVDKYYTLAEQHG
;
A
#
# COMPACT_ATOMS: atom_id res chain seq x y z
N MET A 1 -4.19 -40.51 28.64
CA MET A 1 -3.44 -39.22 28.76
C MET A 1 -2.19 -39.16 27.89
N ARG A 2 -1.15 -40.01 28.04
CA ARG A 2 0.05 -39.93 27.17
C ARG A 2 -0.22 -40.19 25.67
N THR A 3 -1.14 -41.10 25.37
CA THR A 3 -1.55 -41.43 23.99
C THR A 3 -2.34 -40.30 23.32
N GLU A 4 -3.24 -39.67 24.07
CA GLU A 4 -4.04 -38.54 23.63
C GLU A 4 -3.18 -37.29 23.40
N LEU A 5 -2.21 -37.02 24.29
CA LEU A 5 -1.24 -35.95 24.08
C LEU A 5 -0.42 -36.20 22.81
N ALA A 6 0.06 -37.42 22.58
CA ALA A 6 0.79 -37.75 21.35
C ALA A 6 -0.08 -37.62 20.08
N ALA A 7 -1.37 -37.97 20.15
CA ALA A 7 -2.30 -37.79 19.04
C ALA A 7 -2.53 -36.30 18.75
N LEU A 8 -2.76 -35.48 19.79
CA LEU A 8 -2.95 -34.04 19.65
C LEU A 8 -1.70 -33.34 19.10
N THR A 9 -0.50 -33.72 19.53
CA THR A 9 0.76 -33.18 18.98
C THR A 9 0.87 -33.47 17.48
N LYS A 10 0.61 -34.71 17.05
CA LYS A 10 0.62 -35.06 15.62
C LYS A 10 -0.44 -34.31 14.83
N SER A 11 -1.64 -34.14 15.39
CA SER A 11 -2.70 -33.35 14.76
C SER A 11 -2.31 -31.87 14.62
N LEU A 12 -1.63 -31.31 15.63
CA LEU A 12 -1.14 -29.94 15.58
C LEU A 12 -0.04 -29.77 14.51
N GLU A 13 0.92 -30.70 14.44
CA GLU A 13 1.96 -30.72 13.42
C GLU A 13 1.35 -30.73 12.01
N ALA A 14 0.40 -31.63 11.75
CA ALA A 14 -0.30 -31.70 10.46
C ALA A 14 -1.04 -30.40 10.12
N LEU A 15 -1.69 -29.75 11.10
CA LEU A 15 -2.37 -28.47 10.88
C LEU A 15 -1.40 -27.33 10.59
N LEU A 16 -0.23 -27.32 11.23
CA LEU A 16 0.81 -26.32 10.97
C LEU A 16 1.43 -26.49 9.57
N GLU A 17 1.67 -27.73 9.15
CA GLU A 17 2.12 -28.04 7.78
C GLU A 17 1.07 -27.62 6.75
N HIS A 18 -0.19 -27.99 6.96
CA HIS A 18 -1.29 -27.60 6.08
C HIS A 18 -1.42 -26.08 5.98
N ARG A 19 -1.28 -25.36 7.11
CA ARG A 19 -1.28 -23.89 7.12
C ARG A 19 -0.11 -23.30 6.34
N ALA A 20 1.08 -23.90 6.42
CA ALA A 20 2.25 -23.45 5.67
C ALA A 20 2.07 -23.66 4.15
N ALA A 21 1.52 -24.82 3.75
CA ALA A 21 1.20 -25.12 2.37
C ALA A 21 0.19 -24.12 1.79
N LEU A 22 -0.92 -23.86 2.49
CA LEU A 22 -1.93 -22.89 2.05
C LEU A 22 -1.38 -21.47 1.85
N ARG A 23 -0.44 -21.04 2.70
CA ARG A 23 0.21 -19.72 2.54
C ARG A 23 1.05 -19.66 1.27
N LYS A 24 1.76 -20.75 0.96
CA LYS A 24 2.55 -20.85 -0.25
C LYS A 24 1.63 -20.82 -1.48
N ASP A 25 0.59 -21.65 -1.49
CA ASP A 25 -0.38 -21.72 -2.58
C ASP A 25 -1.07 -20.37 -2.83
N TYR A 26 -1.43 -19.65 -1.76
CA TYR A 26 -1.99 -18.31 -1.89
C TYR A 26 -1.04 -17.35 -2.62
N VAL A 27 0.24 -17.34 -2.22
CA VAL A 27 1.26 -16.46 -2.83
C VAL A 27 1.50 -16.86 -4.28
N ASP A 28 1.52 -18.15 -4.59
CA ASP A 28 1.75 -18.63 -5.95
C ASP A 28 0.56 -18.34 -6.86
N ARG A 29 -0.68 -18.49 -6.37
CA ARG A 29 -1.90 -18.07 -7.09
C ARG A 29 -1.98 -16.57 -7.31
N ASP A 30 -1.59 -15.76 -6.32
CA ASP A 30 -1.55 -14.29 -6.46
C ASP A 30 -0.57 -13.86 -7.56
N LYS A 31 0.61 -14.51 -7.65
CA LYS A 31 1.56 -14.28 -8.74
C LYS A 31 1.03 -14.71 -10.10
N GLU A 32 0.30 -15.82 -10.16
CA GLU A 32 -0.34 -16.30 -11.39
C GLU A 32 -1.39 -15.31 -11.88
N LEU A 33 -2.33 -14.91 -11.02
CA LEU A 33 -3.31 -13.86 -11.33
C LEU A 33 -2.64 -12.56 -11.78
N GLY A 34 -1.54 -12.17 -11.12
CA GLY A 34 -0.76 -10.99 -11.52
C GLY A 34 -0.10 -11.11 -12.90
N ARG A 35 0.19 -12.32 -13.39
CA ARG A 35 0.66 -12.56 -14.77
C ARG A 35 -0.50 -12.49 -15.75
N ASP A 36 -1.61 -13.16 -15.44
CA ASP A 36 -2.80 -13.18 -16.31
C ASP A 36 -3.35 -11.76 -16.51
N ILE A 37 -3.42 -10.96 -15.45
CA ILE A 37 -3.84 -9.55 -15.54
C ILE A 37 -2.93 -8.76 -16.49
N LYS A 38 -1.62 -8.98 -16.45
CA LYS A 38 -0.68 -8.27 -17.35
C LYS A 38 -0.87 -8.69 -18.80
N GLU A 39 -1.10 -9.96 -19.06
CA GLU A 39 -1.37 -10.47 -20.40
C GLU A 39 -2.66 -9.89 -20.96
N ILE A 40 -3.73 -9.87 -20.17
CA ILE A 40 -5.00 -9.25 -20.55
C ILE A 40 -4.81 -7.74 -20.82
N LEU A 41 -4.10 -7.02 -19.96
CA LEU A 41 -3.84 -5.59 -20.16
C LEU A 41 -3.00 -5.32 -21.42
N ALA A 42 -2.00 -6.16 -21.71
CA ALA A 42 -1.22 -6.05 -22.94
C ALA A 42 -2.12 -6.26 -24.17
N ARG A 43 -3.01 -7.27 -24.11
CA ARG A 43 -3.95 -7.54 -25.19
C ARG A 43 -4.96 -6.41 -25.40
N ILE A 44 -5.44 -5.80 -24.33
CA ILE A 44 -6.32 -4.61 -24.41
C ILE A 44 -5.59 -3.48 -25.13
N ARG A 45 -4.34 -3.19 -24.78
CA ARG A 45 -3.55 -2.13 -25.44
C ARG A 45 -3.34 -2.41 -26.92
N GLU A 46 -2.99 -3.64 -27.30
CA GLU A 46 -2.87 -4.02 -28.70
C GLU A 46 -4.17 -3.77 -29.48
N LEU A 47 -5.32 -4.11 -28.89
CA LEU A 47 -6.62 -3.90 -29.51
C LEU A 47 -6.99 -2.41 -29.59
N GLU A 48 -6.70 -1.63 -28.54
CA GLU A 48 -6.89 -0.18 -28.53
C GLU A 48 -6.04 0.50 -29.63
N GLU A 49 -4.77 0.11 -29.78
CA GLU A 49 -3.88 0.60 -30.82
C GLU A 49 -4.38 0.25 -32.24
N MET A 50 -4.91 -0.96 -32.44
CA MET A 50 -5.54 -1.35 -33.70
C MET A 50 -6.79 -0.51 -34.01
N THR A 51 -7.65 -0.27 -33.01
CA THR A 51 -8.84 0.57 -33.19
C THR A 51 -8.52 2.05 -33.40
N ALA A 52 -7.42 2.54 -32.82
CA ALA A 52 -6.95 3.91 -33.03
C ALA A 52 -6.31 4.12 -34.40
N GLY A 53 -5.67 3.08 -34.96
CA GLY A 53 -5.16 3.06 -36.33
C GLY A 53 -6.27 3.06 -37.39
N ASP A 54 -7.36 2.33 -37.15
CA ASP A 54 -8.52 2.29 -38.06
C ASP A 54 -9.35 3.60 -38.04
N ALA A 55 -9.25 4.42 -36.99
CA ALA A 55 -9.92 5.71 -36.91
C ALA A 55 -9.19 6.84 -37.67
N ALA A 56 -7.93 6.63 -38.07
CA ALA A 56 -7.13 7.65 -38.77
C ALA A 56 -7.33 7.66 -40.30
N ASP A 57 -7.96 6.63 -40.86
CA ASP A 57 -8.21 6.52 -42.32
C ASP A 57 -9.65 6.93 -42.72
N ASN A 58 -10.43 7.44 -41.77
CA ASN A 58 -11.80 7.89 -42.00
C ASN A 58 -12.12 9.10 -41.11
N GLU A 59 -11.71 10.30 -41.54
CA GLU A 59 -12.57 11.49 -41.59
C GLU A 59 -11.76 12.75 -41.92
N GLU A 60 -11.94 13.17 -43.17
CA GLU A 60 -11.67 14.51 -43.64
C GLU A 60 -12.80 15.45 -43.16
N THR A 61 -12.42 16.68 -42.78
CA THR A 61 -13.24 17.88 -42.52
C THR A 61 -13.92 18.06 -41.15
N ALA A 62 -13.44 19.06 -40.41
CA ALA A 62 -14.13 20.32 -40.08
C ALA A 62 -13.73 20.81 -38.68
N GLY A 63 -13.22 22.05 -38.63
CA GLY A 63 -12.61 22.62 -37.43
C GLY A 63 -13.59 22.99 -36.32
N THR A 64 -13.04 23.28 -35.14
CA THR A 64 -13.26 24.52 -34.36
C THR A 64 -12.27 24.50 -33.20
N GLU A 65 -11.56 25.61 -33.02
CA GLU A 65 -10.67 25.88 -31.90
C GLU A 65 -11.42 25.76 -30.57
N GLY A 66 -10.86 24.98 -29.65
CA GLY A 66 -11.25 24.94 -28.26
C GLY A 66 -10.03 24.64 -27.43
N ASP A 67 -9.46 25.69 -26.85
CA ASP A 67 -8.36 25.68 -25.88
C ASP A 67 -8.57 24.56 -24.83
N ARG A 68 -7.91 23.43 -25.04
CA ARG A 68 -7.72 22.40 -24.03
C ARG A 68 -6.23 22.15 -23.96
N LYS A 69 -5.59 22.93 -23.09
CA LYS A 69 -4.29 22.61 -22.48
C LYS A 69 -4.23 21.08 -22.30
N PRO A 70 -3.24 20.37 -22.89
CA PRO A 70 -3.13 18.93 -22.70
C PRO A 70 -2.93 18.67 -21.21
N GLN A 71 -3.99 18.17 -20.57
CA GLN A 71 -3.91 17.64 -19.22
C GLN A 71 -2.99 16.42 -19.37
N PRO A 72 -1.79 16.40 -18.77
CA PRO A 72 -0.96 15.21 -18.83
C PRO A 72 -1.80 14.08 -18.24
N ALA A 73 -1.96 13.01 -19.01
CA ALA A 73 -2.58 11.78 -18.53
C ALA A 73 -2.03 11.47 -17.14
N PRO A 74 -2.86 11.03 -16.17
CA PRO A 74 -2.33 10.58 -14.89
C PRO A 74 -1.33 9.47 -15.24
N ALA A 75 -0.05 9.80 -15.10
CA ALA A 75 1.01 8.84 -15.30
C ALA A 75 0.62 7.64 -14.45
N ASP A 76 0.59 6.46 -15.08
CA ASP A 76 0.58 5.19 -14.40
C ASP A 76 1.86 5.14 -13.55
N GLU A 77 1.84 5.85 -12.42
CA GLU A 77 2.76 5.68 -11.32
C GLU A 77 2.47 4.28 -10.80
N ARG A 78 3.07 3.30 -11.48
CA ARG A 78 3.42 2.02 -10.89
C ARG A 78 3.91 2.38 -9.50
N LYS A 79 3.09 2.11 -8.48
CA LYS A 79 3.34 2.47 -7.09
C LYS A 79 4.68 1.86 -6.72
N SER A 80 5.75 2.59 -7.01
CA SER A 80 7.06 2.27 -6.54
C SER A 80 6.85 2.31 -5.04
N ARG A 81 7.09 1.18 -4.39
CA ARG A 81 6.91 1.09 -2.95
C ARG A 81 7.94 2.03 -2.37
N ALA A 82 7.53 3.26 -2.09
CA ALA A 82 8.41 4.32 -1.65
C ALA A 82 9.12 3.81 -0.40
N LYS A 83 10.43 3.59 -0.54
CA LYS A 83 11.30 3.17 0.55
C LYS A 83 11.67 4.45 1.29
N TYR A 84 10.74 4.95 2.11
CA TYR A 84 11.03 6.04 3.02
C TYR A 84 12.02 5.58 4.07
N ASP A 85 12.97 6.43 4.42
CA ASP A 85 13.76 6.23 5.63
C ASP A 85 12.87 6.57 6.83
N TYR A 86 12.37 5.53 7.49
CA TYR A 86 11.46 5.70 8.62
C TYR A 86 12.12 6.43 9.80
N GLN A 87 13.45 6.32 9.94
CA GLN A 87 14.16 6.87 11.08
C GLN A 87 14.58 8.32 10.82
N ALA A 88 15.11 8.61 9.63
CA ALA A 88 15.59 9.95 9.29
C ALA A 88 14.48 10.88 8.79
N GLU A 89 13.50 10.38 8.03
CA GLU A 89 12.51 11.21 7.33
C GLU A 89 11.14 11.16 7.99
N VAL A 90 10.62 9.97 8.31
CA VAL A 90 9.23 9.82 8.75
C VAL A 90 9.05 10.10 10.25
N LEU A 91 9.97 9.61 11.07
CA LEU A 91 9.86 9.70 12.52
C LEU A 91 9.85 11.16 13.04
N PRO A 92 10.74 12.07 12.60
CA PRO A 92 10.73 13.46 13.07
C PRO A 92 9.40 14.16 12.76
N LEU A 93 8.86 13.96 11.55
CA LEU A 93 7.60 14.55 11.12
C LEU A 93 6.41 14.06 11.95
N VAL A 94 6.37 12.77 12.28
CA VAL A 94 5.31 12.22 13.12
C VAL A 94 5.41 12.73 14.56
N ILE A 95 6.62 12.92 15.08
CA ILE A 95 6.82 13.54 16.40
C ILE A 95 6.32 14.98 16.38
N GLU A 96 6.71 15.78 15.39
CA GLU A 96 6.26 17.17 15.24
C GLU A 96 4.72 17.25 15.17
N LEU A 97 4.09 16.41 14.34
CA LEU A 97 2.63 16.36 14.23
C LEU A 97 1.94 16.00 15.55
N LEU A 98 2.51 15.08 16.32
CA LEU A 98 1.98 14.70 17.63
C LEU A 98 2.28 15.76 18.71
N GLN A 99 3.35 16.55 18.58
CA GLN A 99 3.61 17.71 19.45
C GLN A 99 2.61 18.82 19.18
N GLU A 100 2.32 19.13 17.91
CA GLU A 100 1.37 20.18 17.51
C GLU A 100 -0.08 19.85 17.93
N ASN A 101 -0.49 18.59 17.74
CA ASN A 101 -1.90 18.19 17.86
C ASN A 101 -2.19 17.37 19.14
N GLY A 102 -1.16 16.97 19.89
CA GLY A 102 -1.24 16.16 21.12
C GLY A 102 -1.63 14.70 20.88
N LYS A 103 -2.85 14.46 20.37
CA LYS A 103 -3.37 13.13 20.06
C LYS A 103 -4.01 13.07 18.68
N MET A 104 -3.61 12.11 17.87
CA MET A 104 -4.11 11.96 16.50
C MET A 104 -4.47 10.51 16.17
N ARG A 105 -5.47 10.29 15.32
CA ARG A 105 -5.71 8.95 14.77
C ARG A 105 -4.69 8.65 13.68
N GLY A 106 -4.38 7.37 13.49
CA GLY A 106 -3.44 6.96 12.43
C GLY A 106 -3.87 7.43 11.04
N ALA A 107 -5.17 7.46 10.76
CA ALA A 107 -5.70 7.98 9.49
C ALA A 107 -5.40 9.48 9.30
N ASP A 108 -5.50 10.28 10.36
CA ASP A 108 -5.23 11.72 10.32
C ASP A 108 -3.74 11.98 10.14
N ILE A 109 -2.87 11.25 10.86
CA ILE A 109 -1.41 11.34 10.69
C ILE A 109 -1.02 11.04 9.24
N MET A 110 -1.58 9.97 8.67
CA MET A 110 -1.27 9.55 7.31
C MET A 110 -1.79 10.54 6.26
N ARG A 111 -2.96 11.14 6.50
CA ARG A 111 -3.48 12.22 5.65
C ARG A 111 -2.52 13.41 5.65
N VAL A 112 -2.06 13.85 6.83
CA VAL A 112 -1.16 15.01 6.93
C VAL A 112 0.22 14.71 6.32
N LEU A 113 0.76 13.51 6.53
CA LEU A 113 2.01 13.08 5.88
C LEU A 113 1.90 13.07 4.34
N LYS A 114 0.73 12.69 3.82
CA LYS A 114 0.45 12.77 2.38
C LYS A 114 0.33 14.21 1.90
N GLU A 115 -0.44 15.05 2.59
CA GLU A 115 -0.73 16.43 2.16
C GLU A 115 0.48 17.36 2.29
N ARG A 116 1.21 17.30 3.41
CA ARG A 116 2.34 18.20 3.68
C ARG A 116 3.67 17.71 3.09
N HIS A 117 3.88 16.39 3.01
CA HIS A 117 5.18 15.82 2.67
C HIS A 117 5.14 14.86 1.46
N ASN A 118 3.98 14.73 0.79
CA ASN A 118 3.76 13.82 -0.33
C ASN A 118 4.16 12.36 -0.04
N MET A 119 4.05 11.95 1.23
CA MET A 119 4.40 10.59 1.66
C MET A 119 3.18 9.67 1.56
N ILE A 120 3.27 8.66 0.70
CA ILE A 120 2.19 7.70 0.44
C ILE A 120 2.59 6.33 0.98
N PHE A 121 1.97 5.94 2.08
CA PHE A 121 2.19 4.63 2.69
C PHE A 121 1.19 3.60 2.13
N SER A 122 1.70 2.49 1.59
CA SER A 122 0.87 1.41 1.05
C SER A 122 0.05 0.71 2.13
N ASN A 123 0.55 0.66 3.37
CA ASN A 123 -0.15 0.13 4.53
C ASN A 123 0.08 1.03 5.76
N PRO A 124 -0.90 1.90 6.08
CA PRO A 124 -0.85 2.81 7.23
C PRO A 124 -0.54 2.13 8.56
N THR A 125 -1.11 0.95 8.81
CA THR A 125 -0.95 0.24 10.09
C THR A 125 0.47 -0.27 10.24
N ILE A 126 1.04 -0.86 9.19
CA ILE A 126 2.44 -1.32 9.19
C ILE A 126 3.40 -0.14 9.36
N ALA A 127 3.12 0.98 8.67
CA ALA A 127 3.93 2.18 8.80
C ALA A 127 3.94 2.71 10.24
N MET A 128 2.78 2.86 10.89
CA MET A 128 2.71 3.27 12.30
C MET A 128 3.39 2.29 13.25
N ASN A 129 3.24 0.98 13.02
CA ASN A 129 3.92 -0.02 13.85
C ASN A 129 5.44 0.08 13.75
N LYS A 130 5.98 0.36 12.55
CA LYS A 130 7.41 0.63 12.38
C LYS A 130 7.84 1.90 13.10
N ILE A 131 7.07 2.98 12.98
CA ILE A 131 7.37 4.26 13.65
C ILE A 131 7.41 4.08 15.18
N MET A 132 6.43 3.39 15.75
CA MET A 132 6.40 3.07 17.19
C MET A 132 7.57 2.17 17.62
N ALA A 133 7.99 1.23 16.77
CA ALA A 133 9.15 0.39 17.07
C ALA A 133 10.46 1.18 17.09
N LEU A 134 10.56 2.25 16.28
CA LEU A 134 11.74 3.12 16.22
C LEU A 134 11.80 4.13 17.36
N SER A 135 10.65 4.55 17.90
CA SER A 135 10.59 5.51 18.99
C SER A 135 9.63 5.06 20.09
N PRO A 136 10.15 4.62 21.24
CA PRO A 136 9.32 4.26 22.40
C PRO A 136 8.57 5.47 23.00
N ARG A 137 8.86 6.70 22.53
CA ARG A 137 8.14 7.91 22.90
C ARG A 137 6.74 7.98 22.28
N ILE A 138 6.47 7.26 21.19
CA ILE A 138 5.15 7.26 20.55
C ILE A 138 4.37 6.06 21.07
N GLN A 139 3.23 6.33 21.71
CA GLN A 139 2.37 5.31 22.26
C GLN A 139 1.01 5.34 21.57
N LYS A 140 0.39 4.16 21.49
CA LYS A 140 -0.98 4.03 21.02
C LYS A 140 -1.90 3.84 22.23
N VAL A 141 -2.76 4.83 22.47
CA VAL A 141 -3.80 4.79 23.50
C VAL A 141 -5.14 4.66 22.78
N ASP A 142 -5.81 3.52 22.95
CA ASP A 142 -7.02 3.13 22.23
C ASP A 142 -6.87 3.18 20.69
N LYS A 143 -7.47 4.21 20.07
CA LYS A 143 -7.49 4.46 18.62
C LYS A 143 -6.61 5.65 18.21
N TYR A 144 -5.89 6.23 19.17
CA TYR A 144 -5.08 7.43 19.00
C TYR A 144 -3.61 7.13 19.26
N TYR A 145 -2.75 7.89 18.59
CA TYR A 145 -1.33 7.95 18.83
C TYR A 145 -1.03 9.24 19.57
N THR A 146 -0.19 9.15 20.60
CA THR A 146 0.22 10.27 21.45
C THR A 146 1.72 10.16 21.71
N LEU A 147 2.33 11.29 22.06
CA LEU A 147 3.64 11.26 22.68
C LEU A 147 3.48 10.91 24.16
N ALA A 148 4.28 9.97 24.66
CA ALA A 148 4.41 9.72 26.08
C ALA A 148 4.97 11.00 26.71
N GLU A 149 4.20 11.61 27.61
CA GLU A 149 4.68 12.75 28.38
C GLU A 149 5.93 12.33 29.15
N GLN A 150 6.99 13.14 29.05
CA GLN A 150 8.12 13.02 29.94
C GLN A 150 7.63 13.40 31.34
N HIS A 151 7.21 12.41 32.12
CA HIS A 151 7.36 12.49 33.56
C HIS A 151 8.79 12.09 33.91
N GLY A 152 9.64 13.09 34.16
CA GLY A 152 11.01 12.93 34.65
C GLY A 152 12.01 13.78 33.88
#